data_AF-A0A1H4HI58-F1
#
_entry.id   AF-A0A1H4HI58-F1
#
_cell.length_a   1.000
_cell.length_b   1.000
_cell.length_c   1.000
_cell.angle_alpha   90.00
_cell.angle_beta   90.00
_cell.angle_gamma   90.00
#
_symmetry.space_group_name_H-M   'P 1'
#
loop_
_entity.id
_entity.type
_entity.pdbx_description
1 polymer ?
#
loop_
_entity_poly.entity_id
_entity_poly.type
_entity_poly.pdbx_seq_one_letter_code
_entity_poly.pdbx_strand_id
1 'polypeptide(L)'
;MFVRATYDRDRKTVHYIDQDGNETLYIGGSFAWRTNNPGNLTKPGKYVMDDAIGYAARTSDSRTLFVIFRDRVAGARRHRALLKEIYGDKSVRGMITAYAPPTENNTEEYIDFVKNKAGVSPGDIIGSLSEDKFDALADAMEQKEGNFPGTIRYLGKPVQVQLRDKLNQPFSVQNFQIKSGETSIGVRSNDAGELPLIYNGLLGREISFYYNREAGELEKMGSFPASTKSSAFTFNAPYFLLSSRSRVHQVDAVSRPRMHIVRAGETLSVIARKYSVTVDAMVQENSLKNKDHIYARQHLRIPSDVPSSSQAADGGTAAHPNVPTDSGSTHASGAFSPGHAAAPHSSGPGHHAPIAVHHERMDEQHPVTLISSSALEPSGPQWCGRFLQSRSLDDLVEPFRSNARRFTQAMRDAGITVRISTTYRPIERSYLMYYAAAIARGNLAPESVPAWAGVNIDWAHRDQSGAPDSTRAKAAARDMVHGYQIGSNPVGRPRNSNHNTRQAVDMTLSFYIGKNVLDASGSAITVHSFRDLKIIGESYSVHHKLDNDPPHWSVTGR
;
A
#
# COMPACT_ATOMS: atom_id res chain seq x y z
N MET A 1 11.23 -2.49 17.52
CA MET A 1 12.07 -1.88 16.45
C MET A 1 11.92 -2.71 15.18
N PHE A 2 11.72 -2.09 14.01
CA PHE A 2 11.56 -2.83 12.75
C PHE A 2 12.88 -3.47 12.30
N VAL A 3 12.81 -4.73 11.89
CA VAL A 3 13.96 -5.55 11.47
C VAL A 3 13.82 -6.04 10.03
N ARG A 4 12.61 -6.01 9.48
CA ARG A 4 12.33 -6.40 8.09
C ARG A 4 11.20 -5.56 7.52
N ALA A 5 11.27 -5.24 6.23
CA ALA A 5 10.18 -4.61 5.51
C ALA A 5 10.04 -5.15 4.08
N THR A 6 8.81 -5.24 3.60
CA THR A 6 8.46 -5.61 2.22
C THR A 6 7.57 -4.55 1.59
N TYR A 7 7.84 -4.18 0.34
CA TYR A 7 7.08 -3.17 -0.38
C TYR A 7 6.15 -3.80 -1.42
N ASP A 8 4.86 -3.46 -1.35
CA ASP A 8 3.90 -3.73 -2.42
C ASP A 8 3.82 -2.50 -3.33
N ARG A 9 4.32 -2.67 -4.55
CA ARG A 9 4.40 -1.61 -5.56
C ARG A 9 3.03 -1.17 -6.05
N ASP A 10 2.14 -2.12 -6.30
CA ASP A 10 0.84 -1.87 -6.92
C ASP A 10 -0.09 -1.17 -5.93
N ARG A 11 -0.01 -1.55 -4.66
CA ARG A 11 -0.82 -0.96 -3.58
C ARG A 11 -0.17 0.23 -2.91
N LYS A 12 1.10 0.52 -3.24
CA LYS A 12 1.90 1.57 -2.59
C LYS A 12 1.86 1.42 -1.06
N THR A 13 2.15 0.22 -0.58
CA THR A 13 2.22 -0.07 0.87
C THR A 13 3.58 -0.63 1.24
N VAL A 14 4.06 -0.28 2.44
CA VAL A 14 5.23 -0.95 3.03
C VAL A 14 4.76 -1.68 4.27
N HIS A 15 5.06 -2.98 4.29
CA HIS A 15 4.76 -3.86 5.40
C HIS A 15 6.04 -4.04 6.23
N TYR A 16 6.01 -3.53 7.45
CA TYR A 16 7.10 -3.58 8.42
C TYR A 16 6.87 -4.66 9.46
N ILE A 17 7.96 -5.31 9.87
CA ILE A 17 7.97 -6.38 10.85
C ILE A 17 9.04 -6.06 11.88
N ASP A 18 8.64 -6.05 13.16
CA ASP A 18 9.54 -5.80 14.26
C ASP A 18 10.24 -7.07 14.76
N GLN A 19 11.22 -6.88 15.65
CA GLN A 19 12.01 -7.95 16.25
C GLN A 19 11.15 -9.01 16.98
N ASP A 20 9.96 -8.62 17.45
CA ASP A 20 9.03 -9.48 18.16
C ASP A 20 8.07 -10.18 17.18
N GLY A 21 8.14 -9.86 15.88
CA GLY A 21 7.27 -10.38 14.83
C GLY A 21 5.92 -9.67 14.74
N ASN A 22 5.76 -8.49 15.36
CA ASN A 22 4.58 -7.66 15.13
C ASN A 22 4.68 -6.99 13.77
N GLU A 23 3.54 -6.92 13.10
CA GLU A 23 3.40 -6.40 11.75
C GLU A 23 2.75 -5.01 11.78
N THR A 24 3.22 -4.12 10.93
CA THR A 24 2.71 -2.75 10.77
C THR A 24 2.69 -2.37 9.29
N LEU A 25 1.58 -1.81 8.83
CA LEU A 25 1.40 -1.43 7.43
C LEU A 25 1.39 0.09 7.25
N TYR A 26 2.25 0.59 6.38
CA TYR A 26 2.31 1.98 5.96
C TYR A 26 1.61 2.10 4.60
N ILE A 27 0.58 2.93 4.52
CA ILE A 27 -0.35 3.00 3.38
C ILE A 27 -0.39 4.44 2.83
N GLY A 28 -0.21 4.62 1.52
CA GLY A 28 -0.30 5.94 0.90
C GLY A 28 0.85 6.88 1.31
N GLY A 29 0.65 8.19 1.27
CA GLY A 29 1.74 9.16 1.49
C GLY A 29 2.80 9.18 0.39
N SER A 30 3.93 9.83 0.65
CA SER A 30 5.09 9.85 -0.25
C SER A 30 5.85 8.53 -0.22
N PHE A 31 6.60 8.24 -1.29
CA PHE A 31 7.46 7.05 -1.35
C PHE A 31 8.55 7.09 -0.28
N ALA A 32 9.20 8.25 -0.09
CA ALA A 32 10.20 8.50 0.94
C ALA A 32 9.66 8.25 2.35
N TRP A 33 8.46 8.77 2.65
CA TRP A 33 7.80 8.55 3.94
C TRP A 33 7.54 7.07 4.21
N ARG A 34 6.92 6.36 3.26
CA ARG A 34 6.57 4.94 3.45
C ARG A 34 7.79 4.06 3.66
N THR A 35 8.92 4.40 3.06
CA THR A 35 10.15 3.61 3.09
C THR A 35 11.12 4.07 4.19
N ASN A 36 10.73 5.06 5.00
CA ASN A 36 11.61 5.74 5.95
C ASN A 36 12.93 6.22 5.31
N ASN A 37 12.88 6.58 4.02
CA ASN A 37 14.04 6.90 3.21
C ASN A 37 13.94 8.33 2.67
N PRO A 38 14.26 9.33 3.51
CA PRO A 38 13.99 10.73 3.18
C PRO A 38 14.90 11.28 2.06
N GLY A 39 16.08 10.67 1.84
CA GLY A 39 16.99 11.05 0.75
C GLY A 39 16.85 10.20 -0.52
N ASN A 40 15.81 9.37 -0.63
CA ASN A 40 15.64 8.48 -1.79
C ASN A 40 16.89 7.62 -2.10
N LEU A 41 17.56 7.14 -1.05
CA LEU A 41 18.80 6.36 -1.18
C LEU A 41 18.53 5.06 -1.93
N THR A 42 19.31 4.82 -2.96
CA THR A 42 19.25 3.60 -3.77
C THR A 42 20.08 2.49 -3.14
N LYS A 43 19.76 1.25 -3.50
CA LYS A 43 20.50 0.07 -3.07
C LYS A 43 21.95 0.19 -3.58
N PRO A 44 22.95 0.21 -2.70
CA PRO A 44 24.34 0.23 -3.12
C PRO A 44 24.72 -1.07 -3.85
N GLY A 45 25.52 -0.96 -4.90
CA GLY A 45 26.00 -2.12 -5.66
C GLY A 45 27.21 -2.84 -5.05
N LYS A 46 27.95 -2.19 -4.14
CA LYS A 46 29.28 -2.64 -3.68
C LYS A 46 29.35 -3.05 -2.20
N TYR A 47 28.36 -2.70 -1.39
CA TYR A 47 28.34 -2.99 0.05
C TYR A 47 26.89 -3.16 0.53
N VAL A 48 26.70 -3.68 1.74
CA VAL A 48 25.38 -3.78 2.38
C VAL A 48 25.24 -2.62 3.37
N MET A 49 24.11 -1.91 3.34
CA MET A 49 23.81 -0.91 4.37
C MET A 49 23.21 -1.60 5.59
N ASP A 50 23.87 -1.50 6.74
CA ASP A 50 23.44 -2.19 7.98
C ASP A 50 22.05 -1.76 8.47
N ASP A 51 21.64 -0.52 8.21
CA ASP A 51 20.32 -0.01 8.58
C ASP A 51 19.20 -0.35 7.58
N ALA A 52 19.54 -1.02 6.46
CA ALA A 52 18.58 -1.42 5.43
C ALA A 52 17.81 -2.68 5.86
N ILE A 53 16.49 -2.56 6.00
CA ILE A 53 15.60 -3.67 6.39
C ILE A 53 14.73 -4.19 5.24
N GLY A 54 14.80 -3.54 4.08
CA GLY A 54 14.06 -3.92 2.88
C GLY A 54 14.46 -3.10 1.67
N TYR A 55 13.83 -3.41 0.54
CA TYR A 55 14.01 -2.67 -0.71
C TYR A 55 12.66 -2.41 -1.38
N ALA A 56 12.55 -1.26 -2.02
CA ALA A 56 11.34 -0.81 -2.71
C ALA A 56 11.68 -0.30 -4.11
N ALA A 57 10.87 -0.61 -5.10
CA ALA A 57 10.96 -0.02 -6.43
C ALA A 57 9.90 1.07 -6.60
N ARG A 58 10.15 2.12 -7.38
CA ARG A 58 9.11 3.13 -7.62
C ARG A 58 8.05 2.57 -8.57
N THR A 59 6.86 3.18 -8.56
CA THR A 59 5.86 2.85 -9.59
C THR A 59 6.31 3.30 -10.98
N SER A 60 7.05 4.41 -11.07
CA SER A 60 7.61 4.97 -12.31
C SER A 60 8.82 4.21 -12.85
N ASP A 61 9.59 3.53 -12.00
CA ASP A 61 10.76 2.77 -12.40
C ASP A 61 10.93 1.53 -11.50
N SER A 62 10.99 0.35 -12.14
CA SER A 62 11.19 -0.93 -11.45
C SER A 62 12.63 -1.41 -11.43
N ARG A 63 13.54 -0.77 -12.17
CA ARG A 63 14.95 -1.17 -12.27
C ARG A 63 15.76 -0.69 -11.08
N THR A 64 15.46 0.50 -10.59
CA THR A 64 16.15 1.08 -9.43
C THR A 64 15.48 0.66 -8.13
N LEU A 65 16.25 -0.04 -7.29
CA LEU A 65 15.82 -0.38 -5.93
C LEU A 65 16.25 0.72 -4.96
N PHE A 66 15.30 1.19 -4.17
CA PHE A 66 15.48 2.11 -3.07
C PHE A 66 15.51 1.36 -1.74
N VAL A 67 16.29 1.85 -0.80
CA VAL A 67 16.42 1.25 0.54
C VAL A 67 15.16 1.53 1.35
N ILE A 68 14.73 0.56 2.15
CA ILE A 68 13.75 0.76 3.23
C ILE A 68 14.51 0.74 4.55
N PHE A 69 14.39 1.81 5.33
CA PHE A 69 15.04 1.90 6.64
C PHE A 69 14.11 1.50 7.78
N ARG A 70 14.73 1.02 8.86
CA ARG A 70 14.05 0.60 10.10
C ARG A 70 13.18 1.67 10.74
N ASP A 71 13.59 2.93 10.61
CA ASP A 71 12.88 4.09 11.09
C ASP A 71 13.41 5.33 10.36
N ARG A 72 12.70 6.46 10.51
CA ARG A 72 13.07 7.72 9.86
C ARG A 72 14.41 8.26 10.36
N VAL A 73 14.78 8.02 11.62
CA VAL A 73 16.04 8.51 12.21
C VAL A 73 17.22 7.83 11.55
N ALA A 74 17.15 6.51 11.33
CA ALA A 74 18.16 5.73 10.65
C ALA A 74 18.30 6.16 9.18
N GLY A 75 17.19 6.36 8.47
CA GLY A 75 17.21 6.85 7.10
C GLY A 75 17.83 8.25 6.98
N ALA A 76 17.45 9.17 7.87
CA ALA A 76 17.98 10.52 7.89
C ALA A 76 19.47 10.57 8.28
N ARG A 77 19.91 9.70 9.22
CA ARG A 77 21.32 9.52 9.56
C ARG A 77 22.13 9.01 8.37
N ARG A 78 21.63 8.00 7.65
CA ARG A 78 22.34 7.46 6.48
C ARG A 78 22.35 8.45 5.32
N HIS A 79 21.27 9.20 5.10
CA HIS A 79 21.22 10.27 4.13
C HIS A 79 22.32 11.31 4.38
N ARG A 80 22.41 11.82 5.62
CA ARG A 80 23.48 12.73 6.05
C ARG A 80 24.88 12.15 5.84
N ALA A 81 25.11 10.90 6.26
CA ALA A 81 26.40 10.25 6.09
C ALA A 81 26.79 10.14 4.60
N LEU A 82 25.84 9.76 3.73
CA LEU A 82 26.07 9.65 2.30
C LEU A 82 26.39 11.01 1.66
N LEU A 83 25.70 12.08 2.08
CA LEU A 83 25.99 13.43 1.57
C LEU A 83 27.44 13.84 1.87
N LYS A 84 27.93 13.59 3.10
CA LYS A 84 29.35 13.84 3.43
C LYS A 84 30.30 12.91 2.68
N GLU A 85 29.96 11.62 2.56
CA GLU A 85 30.80 10.60 1.92
C GLU A 85 31.00 10.83 0.41
N ILE A 86 29.93 11.23 -0.30
CA ILE A 86 29.93 11.36 -1.76
C ILE A 86 30.22 12.79 -2.22
N TYR A 87 29.77 13.78 -1.44
CA TYR A 87 29.80 15.18 -1.85
C TYR A 87 30.58 16.09 -0.90
N GLY A 88 31.28 15.54 0.10
CA GLY A 88 32.02 16.32 1.09
C GLY A 88 33.05 17.28 0.47
N ASP A 89 33.60 16.94 -0.70
CA ASP A 89 34.54 17.77 -1.46
C ASP A 89 33.87 18.79 -2.40
N LYS A 90 32.54 18.74 -2.54
CA LYS A 90 31.78 19.59 -3.47
C LYS A 90 31.24 20.83 -2.78
N SER A 91 31.03 21.88 -3.58
CA SER A 91 30.19 23.00 -3.16
C SER A 91 28.72 22.58 -3.08
N VAL A 92 27.89 23.33 -2.34
CA VAL A 92 26.43 23.14 -2.29
C VAL A 92 25.83 23.08 -3.70
N ARG A 93 26.24 23.99 -4.60
CA ARG A 93 25.85 23.97 -6.01
C ARG A 93 26.30 22.67 -6.70
N GLY A 94 27.56 22.28 -6.53
CA GLY A 94 28.11 21.07 -7.15
C GLY A 94 27.39 19.81 -6.70
N MET A 95 27.09 19.70 -5.40
CA MET A 95 26.29 18.62 -4.82
C MET A 95 24.88 18.59 -5.40
N ILE A 96 24.12 19.70 -5.33
CA ILE A 96 22.73 19.73 -5.81
C ILE A 96 22.66 19.50 -7.32
N THR A 97 23.63 19.98 -8.09
CA THR A 97 23.71 19.72 -9.54
C THR A 97 23.94 18.24 -9.85
N ALA A 98 24.78 17.56 -9.06
CA ALA A 98 24.98 16.12 -9.21
C ALA A 98 23.80 15.28 -8.70
N TYR A 99 23.12 15.77 -7.65
CA TYR A 99 22.02 15.09 -6.99
C TYR A 99 20.68 15.25 -7.75
N ALA A 100 20.41 16.45 -8.27
CA ALA A 100 19.23 16.81 -9.04
C ALA A 100 19.66 17.55 -10.33
N PRO A 101 20.08 16.82 -11.37
CA PRO A 101 20.64 17.42 -12.59
C PRO A 101 19.66 18.33 -13.33
N PRO A 102 20.15 19.43 -13.96
CA PRO A 102 19.31 20.40 -14.68
C PRO A 102 18.52 19.82 -15.85
N THR A 103 18.98 18.68 -16.39
CA THR A 103 18.29 17.95 -17.46
C THR A 103 16.97 17.34 -17.00
N GLU A 104 16.80 17.11 -15.69
CA GLU A 104 15.65 16.43 -15.11
C GLU A 104 14.91 17.29 -14.07
N ASN A 105 15.56 18.35 -13.57
CA ASN A 105 15.10 19.13 -12.42
C ASN A 105 15.35 20.63 -12.61
N ASN A 106 14.59 21.47 -11.90
CA ASN A 106 14.93 22.88 -11.75
C ASN A 106 16.03 23.06 -10.68
N THR A 107 17.27 22.75 -11.06
CA THR A 107 18.42 22.74 -10.16
C THR A 107 18.67 24.10 -9.50
N GLU A 108 18.50 25.21 -10.24
CA GLU A 108 18.70 26.56 -9.68
C GLU A 108 17.68 26.87 -8.59
N GLU A 109 16.40 26.52 -8.80
CA GLU A 109 15.38 26.69 -7.77
C GLU A 109 15.64 25.79 -6.55
N TYR A 110 16.19 24.59 -6.75
CA TYR A 110 16.62 23.73 -5.65
C TYR A 110 17.77 24.39 -4.87
N ILE A 111 18.80 24.88 -5.56
CA ILE A 111 19.92 25.59 -4.94
C ILE A 111 19.41 26.79 -4.14
N ASP A 112 18.53 27.61 -4.71
CA ASP A 112 17.95 28.77 -4.03
C ASP A 112 17.10 28.38 -2.82
N PHE A 113 16.32 27.30 -2.93
CA PHE A 113 15.55 26.77 -1.81
C PHE A 113 16.45 26.35 -0.65
N VAL A 114 17.50 25.57 -0.91
CA VAL A 114 18.44 25.10 0.12
C VAL A 114 19.23 26.27 0.70
N LYS A 115 19.73 27.17 -0.14
CA LYS A 115 20.42 28.41 0.29
C LYS A 115 19.56 29.19 1.30
N ASN A 116 18.32 29.50 0.93
CA ASN A 116 17.44 30.33 1.75
C ASN A 116 16.97 29.62 3.02
N LYS A 117 16.76 28.30 2.95
CA LYS A 117 16.24 27.51 4.08
C LYS A 117 17.33 27.15 5.10
N ALA A 118 18.53 26.80 4.62
CA ALA A 118 19.63 26.33 5.45
C ALA A 118 20.64 27.43 5.83
N GLY A 119 20.55 28.62 5.22
CA GLY A 119 21.49 29.71 5.49
C GLY A 119 22.91 29.41 5.00
N VAL A 120 23.03 28.67 3.90
CA VAL A 120 24.29 28.29 3.24
C VAL A 120 24.46 29.05 1.93
N SER A 121 25.69 29.24 1.46
CA SER A 121 25.97 29.80 0.14
C SER A 121 26.15 28.70 -0.91
N PRO A 122 25.80 28.93 -2.19
CA PRO A 122 26.02 27.94 -3.25
C PRO A 122 27.48 27.50 -3.42
N GLY A 123 28.43 28.33 -3.00
CA GLY A 123 29.87 28.04 -3.02
C GLY A 123 30.43 27.35 -1.78
N ASP A 124 29.64 27.23 -0.69
CA ASP A 124 30.12 26.59 0.54
C ASP A 124 30.42 25.11 0.29
N ILE A 125 31.54 24.61 0.82
CA ILE A 125 31.95 23.21 0.68
C ILE A 125 31.24 22.35 1.72
N ILE A 126 30.57 21.27 1.29
CA ILE A 126 29.72 20.42 2.14
C ILE A 126 30.48 19.88 3.34
N GLY A 127 31.70 19.37 3.14
CA GLY A 127 32.54 18.81 4.21
C GLY A 127 33.09 19.84 5.19
N SER A 128 33.00 21.14 4.86
CA SER A 128 33.50 22.24 5.68
C SER A 128 32.37 23.02 6.40
N LEU A 129 31.11 22.64 6.20
CA LEU A 129 29.97 23.24 6.90
C LEU A 129 30.02 22.87 8.40
N SER A 130 29.60 23.79 9.27
CA SER A 130 29.30 23.44 10.66
C SER A 130 28.16 22.41 10.70
N GLU A 131 28.13 21.57 11.74
CA GLU A 131 27.10 20.53 11.88
C GLU A 131 25.68 21.13 11.79
N ASP A 132 25.41 22.25 12.45
CA ASP A 132 24.10 22.93 12.38
C ASP A 132 23.69 23.35 10.96
N LYS A 133 24.66 23.87 10.17
CA LYS A 133 24.40 24.27 8.77
C LYS A 133 24.24 23.06 7.85
N PHE A 134 25.04 22.03 8.09
CA PHE A 134 24.94 20.77 7.35
C PHE A 134 23.60 20.07 7.62
N ASP A 135 23.16 20.03 8.87
CA ASP A 135 21.86 19.48 9.26
C ASP A 135 20.70 20.28 8.66
N ALA A 136 20.77 21.61 8.72
CA ALA A 136 19.77 22.48 8.08
C ALA A 136 19.72 22.29 6.56
N LEU A 137 20.87 22.05 5.91
CA LEU A 137 20.95 21.72 4.48
C LEU A 137 20.30 20.37 4.18
N ALA A 138 20.61 19.33 4.97
CA ALA A 138 20.02 18.01 4.80
C ALA A 138 18.49 18.06 4.99
N ASP A 139 18.01 18.74 6.02
CA ASP A 139 16.57 18.91 6.30
C ASP A 139 15.86 19.70 5.19
N ALA A 140 16.50 20.73 4.62
CA ALA A 140 15.97 21.45 3.47
C ALA A 140 15.85 20.53 2.24
N MET A 141 16.87 19.70 1.96
CA MET A 141 16.78 18.71 0.89
C MET A 141 15.63 17.74 1.13
N GLU A 142 15.50 17.16 2.34
CA GLU A 142 14.39 16.26 2.67
C GLU A 142 13.01 16.93 2.48
N GLN A 143 12.89 18.23 2.77
CA GLN A 143 11.66 18.98 2.55
C GLN A 143 11.37 19.16 1.05
N LYS A 144 12.38 19.42 0.23
CA LYS A 144 12.25 19.57 -1.23
C LYS A 144 11.86 18.25 -1.90
N GLU A 145 12.37 17.12 -1.42
CA GLU A 145 12.08 15.76 -1.93
C GLU A 145 10.64 15.28 -1.64
N GLY A 146 9.89 15.98 -0.78
CA GLY A 146 8.48 15.71 -0.51
C GLY A 146 8.24 14.54 0.43
N ASN A 147 8.18 14.82 1.73
CA ASN A 147 7.89 13.84 2.79
C ASN A 147 6.43 13.94 3.29
N PHE A 148 5.47 13.56 2.45
CA PHE A 148 4.05 13.59 2.83
C PHE A 148 3.66 12.32 3.60
N PRO A 149 3.06 12.44 4.81
CA PRO A 149 2.64 11.28 5.58
C PRO A 149 1.43 10.58 4.96
N GLY A 150 1.40 9.25 5.11
CA GLY A 150 0.25 8.41 4.82
C GLY A 150 -0.41 7.92 6.11
N THR A 151 -1.05 6.75 6.03
CA THR A 151 -1.69 6.09 7.17
C THR A 151 -0.82 4.96 7.68
N ILE A 152 -0.61 4.90 9.00
CA ILE A 152 0.02 3.75 9.67
C ILE A 152 -1.08 2.88 10.28
N ARG A 153 -1.03 1.58 10.04
CA ARG A 153 -1.91 0.57 10.63
C ARG A 153 -1.09 -0.46 11.39
N TYR A 154 -1.27 -0.51 12.69
CA TYR A 154 -0.67 -1.53 13.54
C TYR A 154 -1.50 -2.82 13.44
N LEU A 155 -0.90 -3.90 12.96
CA LEU A 155 -1.59 -5.18 12.74
C LEU A 155 -1.41 -6.15 13.91
N GLY A 156 -0.31 -6.02 14.66
CA GLY A 156 0.07 -6.98 15.70
C GLY A 156 0.69 -8.25 15.09
N LYS A 157 0.72 -9.35 15.85
CA LYS A 157 1.30 -10.61 15.34
C LYS A 157 0.26 -11.35 14.50
N PRO A 158 0.66 -11.89 13.32
CA PRO A 158 -0.23 -12.75 12.57
C PRO A 158 -0.47 -14.06 13.32
N VAL A 159 -1.72 -14.51 13.33
CA VAL A 159 -2.14 -15.78 13.90
C VAL A 159 -2.59 -16.68 12.76
N GLN A 160 -1.92 -17.82 12.61
CA GLN A 160 -2.30 -18.86 11.67
C GLN A 160 -3.34 -19.77 12.32
N VAL A 161 -4.44 -20.04 11.62
CA VAL A 161 -5.43 -21.03 12.09
C VAL A 161 -5.47 -22.17 11.09
N GLN A 162 -5.30 -23.39 11.57
CA GLN A 162 -5.50 -24.61 10.81
C GLN A 162 -6.76 -25.31 11.31
N LEU A 163 -7.54 -25.80 10.37
CA LEU A 163 -8.76 -26.55 10.63
C LEU A 163 -8.56 -27.97 10.15
N ARG A 164 -8.93 -28.91 11.02
CA ARG A 164 -8.86 -30.33 10.71
C ARG A 164 -10.18 -31.01 11.01
N ASP A 165 -10.41 -32.10 10.30
CA ASP A 165 -11.49 -33.02 10.63
C ASP A 165 -11.07 -33.98 11.77
N LYS A 166 -11.96 -34.91 12.12
CA LYS A 166 -11.70 -35.89 13.19
C LYS A 166 -10.68 -36.97 12.85
N LEU A 167 -10.42 -37.17 11.56
CA LEU A 167 -9.37 -38.05 11.07
C LEU A 167 -8.05 -37.29 10.93
N ASN A 168 -7.98 -36.07 11.49
CA ASN A 168 -6.83 -35.19 11.48
C ASN A 168 -6.42 -34.75 10.05
N GLN A 169 -7.34 -34.84 9.10
CA GLN A 169 -7.17 -34.40 7.71
C GLN A 169 -7.48 -32.91 7.57
N PRO A 170 -6.87 -32.22 6.59
CA PRO A 170 -7.19 -30.85 6.25
C PRO A 170 -8.70 -30.62 6.06
N PHE A 171 -9.27 -29.68 6.81
CA PHE A 171 -10.65 -29.26 6.60
C PHE A 171 -10.72 -28.21 5.49
N SER A 172 -10.53 -28.68 4.26
CA SER A 172 -10.16 -27.89 3.08
C SER A 172 -11.33 -27.18 2.42
N VAL A 173 -11.08 -25.97 1.90
CA VAL A 173 -11.96 -25.27 0.94
C VAL A 173 -13.35 -24.92 1.51
N GLN A 174 -13.46 -24.83 2.83
CA GLN A 174 -14.69 -24.56 3.57
C GLN A 174 -14.86 -23.08 3.93
N ASN A 175 -16.11 -22.62 3.99
CA ASN A 175 -16.44 -21.24 4.35
C ASN A 175 -16.74 -21.12 5.85
N PHE A 176 -16.21 -20.07 6.46
CA PHE A 176 -16.34 -19.77 7.89
C PHE A 176 -16.66 -18.30 8.10
N GLN A 177 -17.17 -18.00 9.30
CA GLN A 177 -17.22 -16.64 9.84
C GLN A 177 -16.29 -16.52 11.03
N ILE A 178 -15.38 -15.56 10.99
CA ILE A 178 -14.62 -15.12 12.16
C ILE A 178 -15.41 -13.97 12.79
N LYS A 179 -15.78 -14.10 14.06
CA LYS A 179 -16.46 -13.05 14.79
C LYS A 179 -15.60 -12.48 15.91
N SER A 180 -15.61 -11.18 16.10
CA SER A 180 -14.92 -10.52 17.20
C SER A 180 -15.59 -9.22 17.62
N GLY A 181 -16.22 -9.22 18.80
CA GLY A 181 -17.17 -8.17 19.16
C GLY A 181 -18.33 -8.13 18.16
N GLU A 182 -18.61 -6.96 17.60
CA GLU A 182 -19.62 -6.78 16.54
C GLU A 182 -19.11 -7.20 15.15
N THR A 183 -17.82 -7.48 15.02
CA THR A 183 -17.20 -7.83 13.74
C THR A 183 -17.53 -9.24 13.32
N SER A 184 -17.90 -9.43 12.05
CA SER A 184 -18.03 -10.75 11.41
C SER A 184 -17.36 -10.74 10.03
N ILE A 185 -16.51 -11.72 9.78
CA ILE A 185 -15.67 -11.81 8.59
C ILE A 185 -15.84 -13.17 7.93
N GLY A 186 -16.28 -13.18 6.67
CA GLY A 186 -16.29 -14.40 5.87
C GLY A 186 -14.88 -14.78 5.43
N VAL A 187 -14.43 -15.98 5.77
CA VAL A 187 -13.13 -16.53 5.34
C VAL A 187 -13.31 -17.93 4.76
N ARG A 188 -12.35 -18.35 3.94
CA ARG A 188 -12.34 -19.69 3.35
C ARG A 188 -11.01 -20.38 3.63
N SER A 189 -11.04 -21.65 4.07
CA SER A 189 -9.82 -22.43 4.25
C SER A 189 -9.19 -22.80 2.90
N ASN A 190 -7.86 -22.93 2.87
CA ASN A 190 -7.13 -23.46 1.71
C ASN A 190 -7.20 -25.00 1.66
N ASP A 191 -6.47 -25.61 0.73
CA ASP A 191 -6.43 -27.06 0.55
C ASP A 191 -5.78 -27.79 1.74
N ALA A 192 -4.93 -27.10 2.49
CA ALA A 192 -4.32 -27.58 3.73
C ALA A 192 -5.19 -27.31 4.98
N GLY A 193 -6.42 -26.84 4.81
CA GLY A 193 -7.35 -26.52 5.89
C GLY A 193 -6.95 -25.26 6.66
N GLU A 194 -6.03 -24.46 6.15
CA GLU A 194 -5.56 -23.24 6.80
C GLU A 194 -6.45 -22.05 6.43
N LEU A 195 -6.81 -21.25 7.43
CA LEU A 195 -7.41 -19.95 7.23
C LEU A 195 -6.34 -18.93 6.84
N PRO A 196 -6.73 -17.81 6.21
CA PRO A 196 -5.82 -16.69 6.04
C PRO A 196 -5.29 -16.16 7.38
N LEU A 197 -4.12 -15.52 7.36
CA LEU A 197 -3.52 -14.94 8.57
C LEU A 197 -4.47 -13.94 9.24
N ILE A 198 -4.59 -14.08 10.54
CA ILE A 198 -5.48 -13.26 11.35
C ILE A 198 -4.62 -12.28 12.14
N TYR A 199 -4.93 -11.00 12.00
CA TYR A 199 -4.22 -9.94 12.69
C TYR A 199 -5.01 -9.51 13.91
N ASN A 200 -4.55 -9.94 15.08
CA ASN A 200 -5.23 -9.67 16.34
C ASN A 200 -5.38 -8.17 16.66
N GLY A 201 -4.43 -7.33 16.23
CA GLY A 201 -4.49 -5.88 16.40
C GLY A 201 -5.62 -5.21 15.62
N LEU A 202 -6.27 -5.93 14.69
CA LEU A 202 -7.43 -5.45 13.93
C LEU A 202 -8.78 -5.94 14.50
N LEU A 203 -8.78 -6.82 15.51
CA LEU A 203 -9.97 -7.50 16.01
C LEU A 203 -10.20 -7.21 17.50
N GLY A 204 -11.44 -7.42 17.96
CA GLY A 204 -11.88 -7.18 19.34
C GLY A 204 -11.33 -8.18 20.36
N ARG A 205 -11.83 -8.12 21.61
CA ARG A 205 -11.25 -8.83 22.77
C ARG A 205 -11.22 -10.36 22.65
N GLU A 206 -12.24 -10.95 22.03
CA GLU A 206 -12.32 -12.38 21.76
C GLU A 206 -12.53 -12.61 20.27
N ILE A 207 -11.82 -13.58 19.69
CA ILE A 207 -11.96 -14.00 18.29
C ILE A 207 -12.58 -15.40 18.29
N SER A 208 -13.76 -15.52 17.72
CA SER A 208 -14.55 -16.75 17.64
C SER A 208 -14.69 -17.20 16.19
N PHE A 209 -14.64 -18.51 15.95
CA PHE A 209 -14.74 -19.11 14.64
C PHE A 209 -16.07 -19.84 14.52
N TYR A 210 -16.78 -19.59 13.43
CA TYR A 210 -18.06 -20.21 13.12
C TYR A 210 -18.00 -20.89 11.77
N TYR A 211 -18.48 -22.12 11.69
CA TYR A 211 -18.69 -22.82 10.44
C TYR A 211 -20.08 -22.52 9.90
N ASN A 212 -20.18 -22.30 8.59
CA ASN A 212 -21.47 -22.15 7.91
C ASN A 212 -22.06 -23.53 7.64
N ARG A 213 -23.15 -23.89 8.32
CA ARG A 213 -23.93 -25.10 8.01
C ARG A 213 -24.86 -24.85 6.81
N GLU A 214 -25.48 -25.93 6.34
CA GLU A 214 -26.60 -25.84 5.40
C GLU A 214 -27.74 -24.98 6.01
N ALA A 215 -28.52 -24.31 5.14
CA ALA A 215 -29.58 -23.37 5.53
C ALA A 215 -29.15 -22.09 6.29
N GLY A 216 -27.85 -21.77 6.34
CA GLY A 216 -27.36 -20.49 6.88
C GLY A 216 -27.16 -20.46 8.39
N GLU A 217 -27.27 -21.60 9.07
CA GLU A 217 -26.97 -21.71 10.50
C GLU A 217 -25.46 -21.62 10.75
N LEU A 218 -25.06 -20.93 11.83
CA LEU A 218 -23.67 -20.75 12.23
C LEU A 218 -23.34 -21.59 13.45
N GLU A 219 -22.38 -22.49 13.33
CA GLU A 219 -21.90 -23.32 14.44
C GLU A 219 -20.56 -22.80 14.96
N LYS A 220 -20.47 -22.49 16.26
CA LYS A 220 -19.22 -22.06 16.89
C LYS A 220 -18.25 -23.24 17.01
N MET A 221 -17.09 -23.14 16.36
CA MET A 221 -16.03 -24.14 16.42
C MET A 221 -15.07 -23.95 17.59
N GLY A 222 -14.82 -22.69 17.97
CA GLY A 222 -13.87 -22.35 19.02
C GLY A 222 -13.62 -20.85 19.11
N SER A 223 -12.88 -20.43 20.13
CA SER A 223 -12.43 -19.05 20.28
C SER A 223 -11.07 -18.97 20.93
N PHE A 224 -10.40 -17.84 20.73
CA PHE A 224 -9.22 -17.46 21.49
C PHE A 224 -9.26 -15.96 21.81
N PRO A 225 -8.64 -15.52 22.93
CA PRO A 225 -8.52 -14.10 23.23
C PRO A 225 -7.57 -13.42 22.25
N ALA A 226 -7.87 -12.20 21.81
CA ALA A 226 -6.99 -11.45 20.90
C ALA A 226 -5.61 -11.14 21.51
N SER A 227 -5.51 -11.14 22.85
CA SER A 227 -4.25 -11.01 23.59
C SER A 227 -3.39 -12.28 23.61
N THR A 228 -3.78 -13.34 22.91
CA THR A 228 -3.02 -14.60 22.92
C THR A 228 -1.60 -14.43 22.40
N LYS A 229 -0.66 -15.13 23.05
CA LYS A 229 0.76 -15.16 22.65
C LYS A 229 1.05 -16.21 21.57
N SER A 230 0.15 -17.17 21.36
CA SER A 230 0.33 -18.21 20.34
C SER A 230 0.16 -17.63 18.94
N SER A 231 1.13 -17.89 18.06
CA SER A 231 1.09 -17.50 16.65
C SER A 231 0.32 -18.49 15.76
N ALA A 232 -0.11 -19.63 16.32
CA ALA A 232 -0.86 -20.64 15.58
C ALA A 232 -1.86 -21.40 16.47
N PHE A 233 -3.00 -21.77 15.87
CA PHE A 233 -4.03 -22.61 16.48
C PHE A 233 -4.48 -23.70 15.53
N THR A 234 -4.84 -24.86 16.08
CA THR A 234 -5.51 -25.92 15.35
C THR A 234 -6.85 -26.22 15.99
N PHE A 235 -7.93 -26.15 15.21
CA PHE A 235 -9.26 -26.55 15.65
C PHE A 235 -9.70 -27.82 14.92
N ASN A 236 -10.22 -28.78 15.68
CA ASN A 236 -10.89 -29.95 15.14
C ASN A 236 -12.40 -29.67 15.08
N ALA A 237 -13.02 -29.78 13.90
CA ALA A 237 -14.45 -29.47 13.74
C ALA A 237 -15.38 -30.47 14.49
N PRO A 238 -16.38 -30.00 15.27
CA PRO A 238 -17.41 -30.87 15.86
C PRO A 238 -18.41 -31.44 14.80
N TYR A 239 -19.10 -32.55 15.12
CA TYR A 239 -19.72 -33.62 14.26
C TYR A 239 -20.99 -33.24 13.40
N PHE A 240 -21.56 -33.96 12.38
CA PHE A 240 -21.63 -35.38 11.90
C PHE A 240 -21.92 -35.54 10.35
N LEU A 241 -21.43 -36.65 9.75
CA LEU A 241 -21.87 -37.46 8.56
C LEU A 241 -22.25 -36.83 7.18
N LEU A 242 -21.42 -37.11 6.16
CA LEU A 242 -21.82 -37.86 4.97
C LEU A 242 -20.67 -38.81 4.58
N SER A 243 -20.98 -40.10 4.35
CA SER A 243 -20.05 -41.02 3.70
C SER A 243 -19.81 -40.53 2.27
N SER A 244 -18.59 -40.13 1.91
CA SER A 244 -18.22 -40.05 0.51
C SER A 244 -17.59 -41.39 0.09
N ARG A 245 -18.17 -42.01 -0.93
CA ARG A 245 -17.57 -43.14 -1.62
C ARG A 245 -16.20 -42.71 -2.17
N SER A 246 -15.23 -43.61 -2.14
CA SER A 246 -13.94 -43.44 -2.79
C SER A 246 -14.11 -42.99 -4.24
N ARG A 247 -13.74 -41.75 -4.56
CA ARG A 247 -13.25 -41.44 -5.90
C ARG A 247 -11.79 -41.85 -5.93
N VAL A 248 -11.54 -43.04 -6.44
CA VAL A 248 -10.33 -43.26 -7.24
C VAL A 248 -10.45 -42.30 -8.42
N HIS A 249 -9.50 -41.38 -8.59
CA HIS A 249 -8.87 -40.99 -9.85
C HIS A 249 -7.66 -40.10 -9.55
N GLN A 250 -6.50 -40.66 -9.87
CA GLN A 250 -5.18 -40.10 -10.18
C GLN A 250 -4.73 -38.80 -9.51
N VAL A 251 -3.75 -38.97 -8.63
CA VAL A 251 -2.85 -37.94 -8.14
C VAL A 251 -1.85 -37.63 -9.25
N ASP A 252 -2.05 -36.52 -9.96
CA ASP A 252 -0.90 -35.76 -10.47
C ASP A 252 -0.58 -34.69 -9.43
N ALA A 253 0.31 -35.04 -8.50
CA ALA A 253 0.81 -34.13 -7.49
C ALA A 253 1.80 -33.16 -8.15
N VAL A 254 1.39 -31.90 -8.34
CA VAL A 254 2.35 -30.83 -8.60
C VAL A 254 3.04 -30.49 -7.27
N SER A 255 4.18 -31.15 -7.01
CA SER A 255 5.10 -30.85 -5.91
C SER A 255 5.61 -29.41 -6.06
N ARG A 256 5.26 -28.51 -5.13
CA ARG A 256 5.92 -27.20 -5.03
C ARG A 256 7.33 -27.38 -4.45
N PRO A 257 8.37 -26.78 -5.05
CA PRO A 257 9.75 -27.01 -4.64
C PRO A 257 10.01 -26.51 -3.22
N ARG A 258 10.63 -27.35 -2.39
CA ARG A 258 11.01 -27.02 -1.01
C ARG A 258 12.16 -26.00 -1.04
N MET A 259 12.13 -24.96 -0.21
CA MET A 259 13.15 -23.89 -0.20
C MET A 259 13.93 -23.83 1.11
N HIS A 260 15.22 -23.46 1.05
CA HIS A 260 16.10 -23.23 2.19
C HIS A 260 16.85 -21.89 2.05
N ILE A 261 16.95 -21.14 3.14
CA ILE A 261 17.70 -19.87 3.19
C ILE A 261 19.02 -20.12 3.92
N VAL A 262 20.13 -19.96 3.22
CA VAL A 262 21.50 -20.17 3.74
C VAL A 262 21.74 -19.25 4.94
N ARG A 263 22.24 -19.77 6.05
CA ARG A 263 22.67 -18.98 7.22
C ARG A 263 24.16 -18.67 7.14
N ALA A 264 24.60 -17.64 7.86
CA ALA A 264 26.02 -17.32 7.94
C ALA A 264 26.81 -18.53 8.50
N GLY A 265 27.82 -18.98 7.76
CA GLY A 265 28.63 -20.15 8.10
C GLY A 265 28.07 -21.50 7.63
N GLU A 266 26.88 -21.55 7.01
CA GLU A 266 26.42 -22.79 6.35
C GLU A 266 27.13 -23.00 5.01
N THR A 267 27.53 -24.25 4.74
CA THR A 267 28.07 -24.68 3.45
C THR A 267 27.05 -25.53 2.71
N LEU A 268 27.17 -25.64 1.38
CA LEU A 268 26.24 -26.41 0.56
C LEU A 268 26.17 -27.88 1.01
N SER A 269 27.29 -28.43 1.48
CA SER A 269 27.39 -29.78 2.05
C SER A 269 26.61 -29.96 3.36
N VAL A 270 26.64 -28.95 4.26
CA VAL A 270 25.86 -28.98 5.51
C VAL A 270 24.36 -28.92 5.22
N ILE A 271 23.98 -28.11 4.23
CA ILE A 271 22.59 -27.93 3.80
C ILE A 271 22.09 -29.20 3.10
N ALA A 272 22.85 -29.74 2.16
CA ALA A 272 22.49 -30.98 1.46
C ALA A 272 22.28 -32.14 2.44
N ARG A 273 23.19 -32.30 3.41
CA ARG A 273 23.06 -33.30 4.49
C ARG A 273 21.84 -33.07 5.37
N LYS A 274 21.50 -31.81 5.69
CA LYS A 274 20.32 -31.45 6.49
C LYS A 274 19.01 -31.90 5.84
N TYR A 275 18.98 -31.94 4.52
CA TYR A 275 17.79 -32.34 3.74
C TYR A 275 17.92 -33.74 3.13
N SER A 276 18.95 -34.50 3.48
CA SER A 276 19.21 -35.85 2.94
C SER A 276 19.27 -35.88 1.40
N VAL A 277 19.86 -34.85 0.78
CA VAL A 277 20.11 -34.77 -0.67
C VAL A 277 21.62 -34.68 -0.94
N THR A 278 22.04 -34.89 -2.18
CA THR A 278 23.44 -34.74 -2.58
C THR A 278 23.77 -33.29 -2.90
N VAL A 279 25.05 -32.92 -2.73
CA VAL A 279 25.55 -31.59 -3.11
C VAL A 279 25.37 -31.36 -4.62
N ASP A 280 25.59 -32.38 -5.44
CA ASP A 280 25.44 -32.28 -6.89
C ASP A 280 23.99 -32.05 -7.31
N ALA A 281 23.02 -32.71 -6.66
CA ALA A 281 21.60 -32.45 -6.90
C ALA A 281 21.22 -31.01 -6.51
N MET A 282 21.77 -30.50 -5.40
CA MET A 282 21.59 -29.10 -4.98
C MET A 282 22.21 -28.11 -5.98
N VAL A 283 23.37 -28.42 -6.55
CA VAL A 283 24.05 -27.59 -7.57
C VAL A 283 23.22 -27.55 -8.86
N GLN A 284 22.73 -28.68 -9.33
CA GLN A 284 21.93 -28.80 -10.54
C GLN A 284 20.58 -28.07 -10.40
N GLU A 285 19.84 -28.35 -9.34
CA GLU A 285 18.51 -27.77 -9.07
C GLU A 285 18.56 -26.23 -8.93
N ASN A 286 19.69 -25.70 -8.46
CA ASN A 286 19.88 -24.25 -8.28
C ASN A 286 20.75 -23.59 -9.35
N SER A 287 21.15 -24.34 -10.39
CA SER A 287 22.05 -23.85 -11.45
C SER A 287 23.31 -23.14 -10.91
N LEU A 288 23.91 -23.68 -9.85
CA LEU A 288 25.08 -23.08 -9.21
C LEU A 288 26.32 -23.28 -10.08
N LYS A 289 26.96 -22.19 -10.52
CA LYS A 289 28.19 -22.24 -11.35
C LYS A 289 29.41 -22.76 -10.59
N ASN A 290 29.44 -22.57 -9.27
CA ASN A 290 30.49 -23.07 -8.40
C ASN A 290 29.86 -23.60 -7.10
N LYS A 291 30.05 -24.89 -6.82
CA LYS A 291 29.50 -25.59 -5.65
C LYS A 291 30.00 -25.06 -4.30
N ASP A 292 31.19 -24.44 -4.31
CA ASP A 292 31.85 -23.95 -3.11
C ASP A 292 31.53 -22.48 -2.81
N HIS A 293 30.76 -21.82 -3.67
CA HIS A 293 30.44 -20.40 -3.56
C HIS A 293 28.93 -20.17 -3.40
N ILE A 294 28.46 -20.31 -2.16
CA ILE A 294 27.10 -19.93 -1.75
C ILE A 294 27.17 -18.78 -0.74
N TYR A 295 26.17 -17.90 -0.76
CA TYR A 295 26.13 -16.72 0.09
C TYR A 295 25.13 -16.91 1.23
N ALA A 296 25.45 -16.35 2.40
CA ALA A 296 24.45 -16.21 3.46
C ALA A 296 23.22 -15.46 2.92
N ARG A 297 22.04 -15.93 3.31
CA ARG A 297 20.70 -15.50 2.88
C ARG A 297 20.35 -15.82 1.43
N GLN A 298 21.17 -16.57 0.71
CA GLN A 298 20.80 -17.12 -0.58
C GLN A 298 19.64 -18.12 -0.43
N HIS A 299 18.69 -18.07 -1.35
CA HIS A 299 17.57 -19.00 -1.41
C HIS A 299 17.96 -20.18 -2.30
N LEU A 300 17.99 -21.39 -1.74
CA LEU A 300 18.26 -22.63 -2.44
C LEU A 300 16.98 -23.47 -2.50
N ARG A 301 16.61 -23.91 -3.71
CA ARG A 301 15.66 -24.99 -3.96
C ARG A 301 16.26 -26.31 -3.47
N ILE A 302 15.51 -27.01 -2.66
CA ILE A 302 15.85 -28.34 -2.17
C ILE A 302 15.16 -29.33 -3.12
N PRO A 303 15.93 -30.17 -3.84
CA PRO A 303 15.37 -31.21 -4.70
C PRO A 303 14.40 -32.08 -3.91
N SER A 304 13.21 -32.33 -4.46
CA SER A 304 12.21 -33.22 -3.86
C SER A 304 12.52 -34.71 -4.13
N ASP A 305 13.41 -34.99 -5.08
CA ASP A 305 13.76 -36.34 -5.48
C ASP A 305 15.16 -36.69 -4.99
N VAL A 306 15.23 -37.68 -4.11
CA VAL A 306 16.46 -38.43 -3.88
C VAL A 306 16.52 -39.47 -5.01
N PRO A 307 17.48 -39.39 -5.96
CA PRO A 307 17.86 -40.59 -6.67
C PRO A 307 18.59 -41.45 -5.63
N SER A 308 17.83 -42.30 -4.94
CA SER A 308 18.36 -43.45 -4.23
C SER A 308 19.07 -44.30 -5.27
N SER A 309 20.39 -44.20 -5.31
CA SER A 309 21.20 -45.23 -5.92
C SER A 309 20.93 -46.53 -5.18
N SER A 310 20.55 -47.54 -5.95
CA SER A 310 20.19 -48.88 -5.51
C SER A 310 21.40 -49.71 -5.06
N GLN A 311 21.14 -50.55 -4.04
CA GLN A 311 21.86 -51.76 -3.55
C GLN A 311 23.04 -51.51 -2.55
N ALA A 312 23.22 -52.26 -1.45
CA ALA A 312 22.77 -53.63 -1.12
C ALA A 312 22.65 -53.92 0.41
N ALA A 313 21.81 -54.93 0.76
CA ALA A 313 21.83 -55.85 1.93
C ALA A 313 21.80 -55.24 3.36
N ASP A 314 21.20 -55.78 4.44
CA ASP A 314 20.77 -57.10 4.89
C ASP A 314 19.85 -56.84 6.13
N GLY A 315 18.65 -57.41 6.28
CA GLY A 315 18.41 -58.54 7.20
C GLY A 315 18.12 -58.14 8.66
N GLY A 316 16.90 -58.34 9.18
CA GLY A 316 16.66 -58.34 10.64
C GLY A 316 15.26 -57.98 11.15
N THR A 317 14.44 -59.02 11.34
CA THR A 317 13.16 -59.11 12.09
C THR A 317 13.17 -58.57 13.53
N ALA A 318 12.04 -58.00 14.01
CA ALA A 318 11.18 -58.57 15.08
C ALA A 318 10.26 -57.54 15.83
N ALA A 319 8.95 -57.86 15.83
CA ALA A 319 7.96 -57.88 16.93
C ALA A 319 7.60 -56.66 17.84
N HIS A 320 6.27 -56.42 17.90
CA HIS A 320 5.40 -55.80 18.95
C HIS A 320 5.54 -56.45 20.35
N PRO A 321 4.95 -55.98 21.50
CA PRO A 321 3.67 -55.24 21.72
C PRO A 321 3.65 -54.12 22.82
N ASN A 322 2.75 -53.12 22.79
CA ASN A 322 1.44 -52.94 23.49
C ASN A 322 1.48 -52.98 25.06
N VAL A 323 1.12 -51.88 25.78
CA VAL A 323 -0.16 -51.61 26.56
C VAL A 323 0.15 -51.40 28.08
N PRO A 324 -0.67 -50.76 28.97
CA PRO A 324 -1.50 -49.53 28.93
C PRO A 324 -1.54 -48.71 30.28
N THR A 325 -2.38 -47.64 30.30
CA THR A 325 -3.22 -47.07 31.41
C THR A 325 -2.69 -46.82 32.83
N ASP A 326 -2.98 -45.63 33.38
CA ASP A 326 -3.91 -45.56 34.53
C ASP A 326 -4.64 -44.20 34.63
N SER A 327 -5.82 -44.28 35.22
CA SER A 327 -6.89 -43.31 35.41
C SER A 327 -6.86 -42.69 36.80
N GLY A 328 -7.66 -41.65 37.03
CA GLY A 328 -8.02 -41.15 38.37
C GLY A 328 -8.15 -39.64 38.38
N SER A 329 -9.33 -39.03 38.18
CA SER A 329 -10.38 -38.79 39.20
C SER A 329 -9.87 -37.86 40.33
N THR A 330 -10.53 -36.82 40.85
CA THR A 330 -11.85 -36.18 40.72
C THR A 330 -11.83 -34.97 41.69
N HIS A 331 -12.87 -34.12 41.61
CA HIS A 331 -13.33 -33.16 42.63
C HIS A 331 -12.61 -31.81 42.73
N ALA A 332 -13.26 -30.70 43.06
CA ALA A 332 -14.66 -30.27 42.97
C ALA A 332 -14.65 -28.75 43.25
N SER A 333 -15.57 -28.06 42.58
CA SER A 333 -16.22 -26.80 42.89
C SER A 333 -15.98 -26.11 44.24
N GLY A 334 -15.83 -24.78 44.20
CA GLY A 334 -16.06 -23.86 45.32
C GLY A 334 -16.24 -22.42 44.82
N ALA A 335 -17.48 -22.02 44.58
CA ALA A 335 -17.87 -20.65 44.27
C ALA A 335 -18.11 -19.85 45.56
N PHE A 336 -17.63 -18.61 45.63
CA PHE A 336 -18.12 -17.59 46.57
C PHE A 336 -18.00 -16.19 45.97
N SER A 337 -19.15 -15.51 45.88
CA SER A 337 -19.34 -14.04 45.87
C SER A 337 -20.42 -13.75 46.93
N PRO A 338 -20.34 -12.63 47.67
CA PRO A 338 -21.00 -11.36 47.28
C PRO A 338 -20.13 -10.13 47.71
N GLY A 339 -20.33 -8.86 47.39
CA GLY A 339 -21.39 -8.04 46.80
C GLY A 339 -21.37 -6.65 47.49
N HIS A 340 -21.59 -5.56 46.71
CA HIS A 340 -21.94 -4.15 47.07
C HIS A 340 -20.88 -3.05 46.92
N ALA A 341 -21.06 -2.12 45.95
CA ALA A 341 -21.71 -0.80 46.14
C ALA A 341 -21.49 0.15 44.91
N ALA A 342 -22.57 0.81 44.47
CA ALA A 342 -22.66 1.85 43.41
C ALA A 342 -22.22 3.25 43.93
N ALA A 343 -21.96 4.36 43.21
CA ALA A 343 -22.19 4.91 41.85
C ALA A 343 -21.19 6.14 41.68
N PRO A 344 -21.28 7.12 40.73
CA PRO A 344 -22.06 7.28 39.48
C PRO A 344 -21.25 7.82 38.24
N HIS A 345 -21.89 7.71 37.06
CA HIS A 345 -21.80 8.47 35.80
C HIS A 345 -20.56 9.31 35.40
N SER A 346 -19.98 8.96 34.23
CA SER A 346 -19.63 9.95 33.19
C SER A 346 -19.77 9.34 31.79
N SER A 347 -20.33 10.14 30.88
CA SER A 347 -20.66 9.86 29.48
C SER A 347 -19.40 9.77 28.60
N GLY A 348 -19.28 8.68 27.82
CA GLY A 348 -18.21 8.46 26.84
C GLY A 348 -18.73 8.23 25.41
N PRO A 349 -17.96 8.54 24.36
CA PRO A 349 -18.46 8.79 23.01
C PRO A 349 -18.68 7.53 22.15
N GLY A 350 -19.75 7.59 21.37
CA GLY A 350 -19.99 7.00 20.04
C GLY A 350 -19.26 5.72 19.61
N HIS A 351 -20.05 4.66 19.42
CA HIS A 351 -19.69 3.38 18.82
C HIS A 351 -18.97 3.51 17.46
N HIS A 352 -17.84 2.82 17.31
CA HIS A 352 -17.20 2.55 16.02
C HIS A 352 -17.66 1.19 15.47
N ALA A 353 -18.21 1.18 14.26
CA ALA A 353 -18.68 0.00 13.55
C ALA A 353 -17.53 -0.94 13.11
N PRO A 354 -17.78 -2.26 12.96
CA PRO A 354 -16.75 -3.30 12.78
C PRO A 354 -16.18 -3.52 11.36
N ILE A 355 -15.02 -4.22 11.25
CA ILE A 355 -14.16 -4.39 10.05
C ILE A 355 -14.04 -5.86 9.56
N ALA A 356 -14.32 -6.17 8.29
CA ALA A 356 -14.16 -7.48 7.65
C ALA A 356 -13.03 -7.53 6.60
N VAL A 357 -12.36 -8.69 6.52
CA VAL A 357 -11.22 -9.02 5.65
C VAL A 357 -11.66 -10.03 4.56
N HIS A 358 -11.47 -9.71 3.28
CA HIS A 358 -11.68 -10.63 2.15
C HIS A 358 -10.36 -10.97 1.45
N HIS A 359 -10.25 -12.19 0.91
CA HIS A 359 -9.10 -12.67 0.16
C HIS A 359 -9.53 -13.06 -1.25
N GLU A 360 -8.92 -12.48 -2.29
CA GLU A 360 -9.00 -12.98 -3.66
C GLU A 360 -7.67 -13.64 -4.04
N ARG A 361 -7.75 -14.80 -4.70
CA ARG A 361 -6.60 -15.43 -5.37
C ARG A 361 -6.64 -15.02 -6.84
N MET A 362 -5.55 -14.41 -7.32
CA MET A 362 -5.18 -14.46 -8.74
C MET A 362 -3.95 -15.36 -8.80
N ASP A 363 -3.94 -16.30 -9.74
CA ASP A 363 -2.89 -17.31 -9.81
C ASP A 363 -1.48 -16.69 -9.92
N GLU A 364 -0.54 -17.35 -9.22
CA GLU A 364 0.93 -17.17 -9.28
C GLU A 364 1.62 -15.98 -8.58
N GLN A 365 1.00 -15.28 -7.64
CA GLN A 365 1.73 -14.36 -6.73
C GLN A 365 1.40 -14.56 -5.24
N HIS A 366 2.36 -14.18 -4.38
CA HIS A 366 2.32 -14.28 -2.91
C HIS A 366 0.96 -13.86 -2.31
N PRO A 367 0.54 -14.44 -1.17
CA PRO A 367 -0.72 -14.09 -0.51
C PRO A 367 -0.77 -12.58 -0.25
N VAL A 368 -1.76 -11.93 -0.85
CA VAL A 368 -2.06 -10.52 -0.64
C VAL A 368 -3.09 -10.41 0.47
N THR A 369 -2.76 -9.71 1.56
CA THR A 369 -3.76 -9.22 2.51
C THR A 369 -4.42 -7.97 1.92
N LEU A 370 -5.66 -8.09 1.47
CA LEU A 370 -6.49 -6.95 1.10
C LEU A 370 -7.09 -6.35 2.37
N ILE A 371 -6.64 -5.16 2.77
CA ILE A 371 -7.41 -4.32 3.69
C ILE A 371 -8.31 -3.42 2.84
N SER A 372 -9.48 -3.92 2.46
CA SER A 372 -10.64 -3.06 2.30
C SER A 372 -11.27 -2.90 3.68
N SER A 373 -11.24 -1.72 4.29
CA SER A 373 -12.06 -1.49 5.49
C SER A 373 -13.52 -1.74 5.13
N SER A 374 -14.18 -2.74 5.74
CA SER A 374 -15.61 -2.98 5.48
C SER A 374 -16.55 -2.01 6.18
N ALA A 375 -16.06 -1.18 7.13
CA ALA A 375 -16.81 -0.01 7.54
C ALA A 375 -16.66 1.03 6.42
N LEU A 376 -17.54 0.93 5.43
CA LEU A 376 -17.76 2.00 4.48
C LEU A 376 -18.13 3.24 5.30
N GLU A 377 -17.31 4.28 5.23
CA GLU A 377 -17.57 5.52 5.95
C GLU A 377 -18.62 6.31 5.16
N PRO A 378 -19.72 6.76 5.79
CA PRO A 378 -20.77 7.53 5.13
C PRO A 378 -20.21 8.61 4.22
N SER A 379 -20.72 8.70 3.00
CA SER A 379 -20.44 9.83 2.11
C SER A 379 -20.79 11.14 2.82
N GLY A 380 -20.03 12.20 2.53
CA GLY A 380 -20.19 13.50 3.20
C GLY A 380 -18.97 14.42 3.05
N PRO A 381 -19.05 15.66 3.59
CA PRO A 381 -18.01 16.70 3.44
C PRO A 381 -16.60 16.29 3.84
N GLN A 382 -16.46 15.37 4.80
CA GLN A 382 -15.15 14.91 5.28
C GLN A 382 -14.33 14.21 4.18
N TRP A 383 -14.99 13.68 3.15
CA TRP A 383 -14.31 13.14 1.97
C TRP A 383 -13.70 14.21 1.08
N CYS A 384 -14.18 15.45 1.12
CA CYS A 384 -13.71 16.55 0.26
C CYS A 384 -12.26 16.95 0.55
N GLY A 385 -11.82 16.75 1.80
CA GLY A 385 -10.44 16.97 2.25
C GLY A 385 -9.48 15.81 1.93
N ARG A 386 -9.98 14.70 1.36
CA ARG A 386 -9.15 13.56 0.95
C ARG A 386 -8.76 13.67 -0.52
N PHE A 387 -7.67 13.01 -0.89
CA PHE A 387 -7.18 12.94 -2.27
C PHE A 387 -7.04 14.33 -2.92
N LEU A 388 -6.33 15.24 -2.27
CA LEU A 388 -6.26 16.65 -2.69
C LEU A 388 -5.77 16.81 -4.13
N GLN A 389 -6.39 17.75 -4.84
CA GLN A 389 -5.96 18.18 -6.17
C GLN A 389 -4.75 19.12 -6.07
N SER A 390 -3.93 19.16 -7.11
CA SER A 390 -2.84 20.13 -7.22
C SER A 390 -3.22 21.34 -8.07
N ARG A 391 -2.51 22.44 -7.85
CA ARG A 391 -2.50 23.66 -8.66
C ARG A 391 -1.12 23.98 -9.24
N SER A 392 -0.12 23.13 -9.01
CA SER A 392 1.23 23.37 -9.50
C SER A 392 1.37 22.88 -10.93
N LEU A 393 1.94 23.71 -11.81
CA LEU A 393 2.32 23.27 -13.16
C LEU A 393 3.39 22.19 -13.12
N ASP A 394 4.16 22.06 -12.04
CA ASP A 394 5.16 20.99 -11.86
C ASP A 394 4.54 19.59 -11.83
N ASP A 395 3.27 19.49 -11.47
CA ASP A 395 2.58 18.22 -11.45
C ASP A 395 2.11 17.76 -12.83
N LEU A 396 2.23 18.58 -13.89
CA LEU A 396 1.87 18.20 -15.26
C LEU A 396 2.89 17.20 -15.82
N VAL A 397 2.56 16.40 -16.84
CA VAL A 397 3.55 15.55 -17.54
C VAL A 397 4.10 16.24 -18.78
N GLU A 398 5.32 15.91 -19.18
CA GLU A 398 5.87 16.37 -20.46
C GLU A 398 5.20 15.67 -21.66
N PRO A 399 5.10 16.34 -22.83
CA PRO A 399 5.57 17.71 -23.13
C PRO A 399 4.61 18.82 -22.66
N PHE A 400 3.43 18.44 -22.13
CA PHE A 400 2.38 19.40 -21.80
C PHE A 400 2.78 20.37 -20.69
N ARG A 401 3.57 19.90 -19.71
CA ARG A 401 4.13 20.74 -18.64
C ARG A 401 4.89 21.94 -19.21
N SER A 402 5.89 21.69 -20.07
CA SER A 402 6.69 22.75 -20.69
C SER A 402 5.84 23.69 -21.53
N ASN A 403 4.90 23.14 -22.30
CA ASN A 403 3.97 23.90 -23.12
C ASN A 403 3.05 24.82 -22.29
N ALA A 404 2.43 24.29 -21.24
CA ALA A 404 1.57 25.05 -20.34
C ALA A 404 2.34 26.15 -19.60
N ARG A 405 3.60 25.91 -19.22
CA ARG A 405 4.48 26.94 -18.63
C ARG A 405 4.73 28.09 -19.59
N ARG A 406 5.14 27.80 -20.82
CA ARG A 406 5.40 28.82 -21.85
C ARG A 406 4.13 29.62 -22.15
N PHE A 407 3.01 28.94 -22.34
CA PHE A 407 1.72 29.58 -22.59
C PHE A 407 1.31 30.51 -21.44
N THR A 408 1.31 30.01 -20.20
CA THR A 408 0.93 30.82 -19.03
C THR A 408 1.90 31.97 -18.75
N GLN A 409 3.19 31.80 -19.08
CA GLN A 409 4.17 32.88 -19.00
C GLN A 409 3.89 33.97 -20.03
N ALA A 410 3.66 33.62 -21.30
CA ALA A 410 3.30 34.58 -22.34
C ALA A 410 2.06 35.41 -21.99
N MET A 411 1.05 34.78 -21.38
CA MET A 411 -0.12 35.49 -20.85
C MET A 411 0.29 36.51 -19.78
N ARG A 412 1.08 36.10 -18.78
CA ARG A 412 1.51 36.98 -17.68
C ARG A 412 2.37 38.14 -18.17
N ASP A 413 3.28 37.89 -19.10
CA ASP A 413 4.17 38.90 -19.69
C ASP A 413 3.37 39.99 -20.43
N ALA A 414 2.26 39.62 -21.06
CA ALA A 414 1.32 40.56 -21.67
C ALA A 414 0.42 41.31 -20.64
N GLY A 415 0.59 41.05 -19.35
CA GLY A 415 -0.21 41.62 -18.27
C GLY A 415 -1.60 41.01 -18.15
N ILE A 416 -1.80 39.77 -18.61
CA ILE A 416 -3.03 38.99 -18.40
C ILE A 416 -2.96 38.28 -17.05
N THR A 417 -4.04 38.36 -16.27
CA THR A 417 -4.13 37.62 -15.00
C THR A 417 -4.41 36.15 -15.27
N VAL A 418 -3.49 35.29 -14.83
CA VAL A 418 -3.60 33.82 -14.92
C VAL A 418 -3.82 33.23 -13.54
N ARG A 419 -5.00 32.63 -13.31
CA ARG A 419 -5.32 31.93 -12.06
C ARG A 419 -5.52 30.43 -12.31
N ILE A 420 -4.60 29.61 -11.81
CA ILE A 420 -4.68 28.14 -11.92
C ILE A 420 -5.53 27.58 -10.78
N SER A 421 -6.53 26.77 -11.11
CA SER A 421 -7.43 26.13 -10.14
C SER A 421 -7.18 24.63 -9.98
N THR A 422 -6.73 23.94 -11.03
CA THR A 422 -6.39 22.51 -11.01
C THR A 422 -5.33 22.16 -12.06
N THR A 423 -4.34 21.32 -11.73
CA THR A 423 -3.37 20.71 -12.68
C THR A 423 -3.33 19.20 -12.60
N TYR A 424 -3.56 18.66 -11.41
CA TYR A 424 -3.66 17.22 -11.19
C TYR A 424 -4.85 16.92 -10.29
N ARG A 425 -5.68 15.97 -10.71
CA ARG A 425 -6.76 15.43 -9.90
C ARG A 425 -6.50 13.93 -9.72
N PRO A 426 -6.29 13.43 -8.50
CA PRO A 426 -6.24 11.99 -8.25
C PRO A 426 -7.52 11.31 -8.77
N ILE A 427 -7.40 10.07 -9.26
CA ILE A 427 -8.54 9.36 -9.85
C ILE A 427 -9.62 9.10 -8.79
N GLU A 428 -9.20 8.86 -7.54
CA GLU A 428 -10.08 8.71 -6.38
C GLU A 428 -10.92 9.97 -6.15
N ARG A 429 -10.33 11.16 -6.32
CA ARG A 429 -11.08 12.43 -6.25
C ARG A 429 -12.06 12.56 -7.41
N SER A 430 -11.67 12.21 -8.63
CA SER A 430 -12.60 12.18 -9.77
C SER A 430 -13.77 11.22 -9.55
N TYR A 431 -13.50 10.05 -8.98
CA TYR A 431 -14.52 9.07 -8.60
C TYR A 431 -15.52 9.68 -7.61
N LEU A 432 -15.02 10.29 -6.53
CA LEU A 432 -15.86 10.94 -5.50
C LEU A 432 -16.71 12.08 -6.09
N MET A 433 -16.10 12.95 -6.91
CA MET A 433 -16.79 14.07 -7.54
C MET A 433 -17.89 13.60 -8.53
N TYR A 434 -17.57 12.61 -9.37
CA TYR A 434 -18.49 12.09 -10.38
C TYR A 434 -19.74 11.48 -9.74
N TYR A 435 -19.54 10.58 -8.78
CA TYR A 435 -20.66 9.85 -8.17
C TYR A 435 -21.46 10.71 -7.19
N ALA A 436 -20.82 11.65 -6.47
CA ALA A 436 -21.56 12.65 -5.70
C ALA A 436 -22.50 13.47 -6.59
N ALA A 437 -22.01 13.97 -7.74
CA ALA A 437 -22.83 14.71 -8.68
C ALA A 437 -23.94 13.86 -9.29
N ALA A 438 -23.67 12.60 -9.65
CA ALA A 438 -24.67 11.69 -10.21
C ALA A 438 -25.82 11.39 -9.22
N ILE A 439 -25.49 11.13 -7.96
CA ILE A 439 -26.48 10.89 -6.90
C ILE A 439 -27.26 12.16 -6.58
N ALA A 440 -26.56 13.29 -6.39
CA ALA A 440 -27.19 14.57 -6.03
C ALA A 440 -28.19 15.06 -7.09
N ARG A 441 -27.91 14.77 -8.37
CA ARG A 441 -28.78 15.09 -9.51
C ARG A 441 -29.87 14.05 -9.78
N GLY A 442 -29.89 12.94 -9.03
CA GLY A 442 -30.85 11.85 -9.21
C GLY A 442 -30.60 10.97 -10.44
N ASN A 443 -29.41 11.05 -11.05
CA ASN A 443 -29.04 10.30 -12.25
C ASN A 443 -28.57 8.88 -11.94
N LEU A 444 -28.25 8.58 -10.68
CA LEU A 444 -27.78 7.26 -10.24
C LEU A 444 -28.26 6.98 -8.81
N ALA A 445 -28.75 5.76 -8.59
CA ALA A 445 -29.07 5.29 -7.24
C ALA A 445 -27.78 5.09 -6.42
N PRO A 446 -27.72 5.55 -5.16
CA PRO A 446 -26.50 5.48 -4.35
C PRO A 446 -25.91 4.06 -4.21
N GLU A 447 -26.76 3.04 -4.12
CA GLU A 447 -26.41 1.63 -4.05
C GLU A 447 -25.83 1.07 -5.35
N SER A 448 -26.04 1.75 -6.48
CA SER A 448 -25.56 1.36 -7.80
C SER A 448 -24.17 1.94 -8.11
N VAL A 449 -23.55 2.66 -7.17
CA VAL A 449 -22.19 3.16 -7.35
C VAL A 449 -21.19 2.00 -7.25
N PRO A 450 -20.37 1.74 -8.28
CA PRO A 450 -19.32 0.73 -8.22
C PRO A 450 -18.29 1.05 -7.14
N ALA A 451 -17.83 0.03 -6.41
CA ALA A 451 -16.74 0.18 -5.45
C ALA A 451 -15.44 0.64 -6.13
N TRP A 452 -14.61 1.40 -5.41
CA TRP A 452 -13.32 1.88 -5.90
C TRP A 452 -12.18 1.50 -4.94
N ALA A 453 -11.16 0.83 -5.46
CA ALA A 453 -9.99 0.44 -4.67
C ALA A 453 -9.32 1.65 -4.03
N GLY A 454 -9.12 1.62 -2.71
CA GLY A 454 -8.55 2.73 -1.94
C GLY A 454 -9.56 3.80 -1.49
N VAL A 455 -10.86 3.66 -1.80
CA VAL A 455 -11.92 4.57 -1.36
C VAL A 455 -13.02 3.79 -0.64
N ASN A 456 -13.00 3.80 0.70
CA ASN A 456 -13.94 3.09 1.56
C ASN A 456 -15.20 3.91 1.91
N ILE A 457 -15.94 4.36 0.89
CA ILE A 457 -17.11 5.25 1.07
C ILE A 457 -18.44 4.49 1.05
N ASP A 458 -19.35 4.82 1.97
CA ASP A 458 -20.75 4.37 1.92
C ASP A 458 -21.60 5.42 1.20
N TRP A 459 -21.94 5.12 -0.05
CA TRP A 459 -22.89 5.94 -0.81
C TRP A 459 -24.32 5.70 -0.38
N ALA A 460 -24.68 4.49 0.07
CA ALA A 460 -26.05 4.06 0.33
C ALA A 460 -26.55 4.41 1.73
N HIS A 461 -25.65 4.81 2.64
CA HIS A 461 -26.00 5.23 4.00
C HIS A 461 -26.85 4.18 4.71
N ARG A 462 -26.44 2.92 4.63
CA ARG A 462 -27.30 1.81 5.08
C ARG A 462 -27.55 1.88 6.59
N ASP A 463 -28.78 1.57 7.01
CA ASP A 463 -29.14 1.49 8.42
C ASP A 463 -28.69 0.15 9.05
N GLN A 464 -29.05 -0.05 10.31
CA GLN A 464 -28.69 -1.27 11.08
C GLN A 464 -29.28 -2.56 10.48
N SER A 465 -30.33 -2.46 9.66
CA SER A 465 -30.94 -3.58 8.94
C SER A 465 -30.27 -3.86 7.58
N GLY A 466 -29.34 -2.99 7.17
CA GLY A 466 -28.70 -3.02 5.86
C GLY A 466 -29.52 -2.36 4.74
N ALA A 467 -30.66 -1.76 5.06
CA ALA A 467 -31.50 -1.04 4.11
C ALA A 467 -30.89 0.33 3.77
N PRO A 468 -30.87 0.75 2.48
CA PRO A 468 -30.29 2.03 2.09
C PRO A 468 -31.16 3.22 2.53
N ASP A 469 -30.53 4.27 3.06
CA ASP A 469 -31.18 5.55 3.34
C ASP A 469 -30.96 6.52 2.17
N SER A 470 -31.86 6.45 1.19
CA SER A 470 -31.80 7.31 -0.01
C SER A 470 -31.89 8.80 0.30
N THR A 471 -32.56 9.19 1.38
CA THR A 471 -32.73 10.60 1.75
C THR A 471 -31.40 11.15 2.28
N ARG A 472 -30.78 10.43 3.22
CA ARG A 472 -29.48 10.80 3.80
C ARG A 472 -28.36 10.73 2.76
N ALA A 473 -28.36 9.70 1.91
CA ALA A 473 -27.42 9.57 0.80
C ALA A 473 -27.48 10.76 -0.18
N LYS A 474 -28.68 11.18 -0.60
CA LYS A 474 -28.84 12.34 -1.49
C LYS A 474 -28.48 13.67 -0.82
N ALA A 475 -28.69 13.80 0.49
CA ALA A 475 -28.25 14.97 1.25
C ALA A 475 -26.72 15.05 1.32
N ALA A 476 -26.07 13.96 1.75
CA ALA A 476 -24.62 13.85 1.82
C ALA A 476 -23.93 14.08 0.46
N ALA A 477 -24.49 13.53 -0.63
CA ALA A 477 -23.98 13.76 -1.98
C ALA A 477 -24.07 15.24 -2.38
N ARG A 478 -25.14 15.96 -1.99
CA ARG A 478 -25.27 17.40 -2.21
C ARG A 478 -24.23 18.19 -1.40
N ASP A 479 -23.97 17.78 -0.16
CA ASP A 479 -22.94 18.41 0.68
C ASP A 479 -21.54 18.19 0.09
N MET A 480 -21.26 17.01 -0.48
CA MET A 480 -20.03 16.75 -1.21
C MET A 480 -19.93 17.59 -2.49
N VAL A 481 -21.02 17.73 -3.27
CA VAL A 481 -21.08 18.61 -4.44
C VAL A 481 -20.73 20.05 -4.06
N HIS A 482 -21.28 20.54 -2.94
CA HIS A 482 -20.95 21.85 -2.40
C HIS A 482 -19.48 21.95 -1.95
N GLY A 483 -18.99 20.97 -1.18
CA GLY A 483 -17.61 20.93 -0.70
C GLY A 483 -16.56 20.82 -1.82
N TYR A 484 -16.89 20.16 -2.93
CA TYR A 484 -16.06 20.10 -4.13
C TYR A 484 -16.26 21.30 -5.06
N GLN A 485 -17.21 22.20 -4.75
CA GLN A 485 -17.57 23.35 -5.58
C GLN A 485 -17.97 22.94 -7.01
N ILE A 486 -18.70 21.83 -7.14
CA ILE A 486 -19.17 21.31 -8.43
C ILE A 486 -20.40 22.12 -8.86
N GLY A 487 -20.29 22.83 -9.98
CA GLY A 487 -21.40 23.58 -10.58
C GLY A 487 -22.40 22.72 -11.35
N SER A 488 -23.15 23.35 -12.28
CA SER A 488 -24.13 22.68 -13.14
C SER A 488 -23.50 21.82 -14.25
N ASN A 489 -22.24 22.07 -14.61
CA ASN A 489 -21.55 21.36 -15.68
C ASN A 489 -21.43 19.84 -15.40
N PRO A 490 -21.43 18.99 -16.44
CA PRO A 490 -21.17 17.56 -16.30
C PRO A 490 -19.78 17.30 -15.70
N VAL A 491 -19.70 16.39 -14.73
CA VAL A 491 -18.41 15.90 -14.22
C VAL A 491 -17.99 14.72 -15.08
N GLY A 492 -16.75 14.71 -15.57
CA GLY A 492 -16.20 13.59 -16.33
C GLY A 492 -16.12 12.31 -15.50
N ARG A 493 -16.30 11.15 -16.15
CA ARG A 493 -16.13 9.83 -15.50
C ARG A 493 -14.68 9.67 -15.01
N PRO A 494 -14.45 8.96 -13.88
CA PRO A 494 -13.09 8.65 -13.43
C PRO A 494 -12.31 7.92 -14.53
N ARG A 495 -10.98 8.16 -14.60
CA ARG A 495 -10.03 7.68 -15.64
C ARG A 495 -10.14 8.34 -17.01
N ASN A 496 -11.26 8.99 -17.33
CA ASN A 496 -11.46 9.60 -18.66
C ASN A 496 -11.09 11.10 -18.69
N SER A 497 -10.49 11.64 -17.61
CA SER A 497 -10.11 13.04 -17.53
C SER A 497 -8.60 13.22 -17.69
N ASN A 498 -8.21 14.18 -18.53
CA ASN A 498 -6.80 14.58 -18.70
C ASN A 498 -6.17 15.12 -17.41
N HIS A 499 -6.97 15.56 -16.43
CA HIS A 499 -6.47 15.91 -15.09
C HIS A 499 -5.95 14.71 -14.31
N ASN A 500 -6.45 13.50 -14.60
CA ASN A 500 -5.97 12.27 -13.96
C ASN A 500 -4.60 11.85 -14.50
N THR A 501 -4.33 12.14 -15.77
CA THR A 501 -3.08 11.84 -16.46
C THR A 501 -2.09 13.01 -16.45
N ARG A 502 -2.41 14.11 -15.74
CA ARG A 502 -1.56 15.32 -15.63
C ARG A 502 -1.33 16.05 -16.95
N GLN A 503 -2.30 15.94 -17.87
CA GLN A 503 -2.26 16.50 -19.22
C GLN A 503 -3.30 17.62 -19.43
N ALA A 504 -3.80 18.19 -18.33
CA ALA A 504 -4.72 19.30 -18.35
C ALA A 504 -4.45 20.28 -17.22
N VAL A 505 -4.86 21.52 -17.43
CA VAL A 505 -4.84 22.59 -16.45
C VAL A 505 -6.14 23.37 -16.54
N ASP A 506 -6.83 23.48 -15.41
CA ASP A 506 -7.96 24.38 -15.26
C ASP A 506 -7.38 25.73 -14.84
N MET A 507 -7.57 26.75 -15.67
CA MET A 507 -7.13 28.12 -15.39
C MET A 507 -8.12 29.15 -15.90
N THR A 508 -8.23 30.26 -15.16
CA THR A 508 -8.98 31.44 -15.58
C THR A 508 -8.02 32.50 -16.08
N LEU A 509 -8.32 33.02 -17.27
CA LEU A 509 -7.61 34.15 -17.89
C LEU A 509 -8.52 35.38 -17.82
N SER A 510 -7.99 36.50 -17.31
CA SER A 510 -8.76 37.74 -17.13
C SER A 510 -7.94 38.96 -17.52
N PHE A 511 -8.63 40.07 -17.85
CA PHE A 511 -8.00 41.32 -18.31
C PHE A 511 -7.18 41.17 -19.61
N TYR A 512 -7.68 40.31 -20.52
CA TYR A 512 -6.98 39.98 -21.77
C TYR A 512 -7.33 40.85 -22.97
N ILE A 513 -8.49 41.54 -22.97
CA ILE A 513 -8.91 42.35 -24.12
C ILE A 513 -7.92 43.50 -24.35
N GLY A 514 -7.46 43.63 -25.60
CA GLY A 514 -6.49 44.65 -26.03
C GLY A 514 -5.03 44.36 -25.70
N LYS A 515 -4.72 43.20 -25.10
CA LYS A 515 -3.33 42.80 -24.80
C LYS A 515 -2.66 42.20 -26.03
N ASN A 516 -1.38 42.50 -26.22
CA ASN A 516 -0.54 41.87 -27.23
C ASN A 516 0.22 40.70 -26.59
N VAL A 517 -0.06 39.48 -27.05
CA VAL A 517 0.53 38.26 -26.49
C VAL A 517 1.35 37.54 -27.54
N LEU A 518 2.52 37.04 -27.16
CA LEU A 518 3.38 36.27 -28.07
C LEU A 518 2.84 34.85 -28.24
N ASP A 519 2.70 34.42 -29.48
CA ASP A 519 2.49 33.03 -29.84
C ASP A 519 3.78 32.20 -29.66
N ALA A 520 3.70 30.89 -29.86
CA ALA A 520 4.85 30.00 -29.66
C ALA A 520 6.02 30.23 -30.64
N SER A 521 5.79 30.96 -31.75
CA SER A 521 6.82 31.37 -32.71
C SER A 521 7.49 32.70 -32.35
N GLY A 522 6.93 33.44 -31.38
CA GLY A 522 7.37 34.77 -30.98
C GLY A 522 6.62 35.92 -31.68
N SER A 523 5.56 35.63 -32.44
CA SER A 523 4.75 36.64 -33.12
C SER A 523 3.69 37.21 -32.17
N ALA A 524 3.54 38.55 -32.14
CA ALA A 524 2.55 39.20 -31.29
C ALA A 524 1.14 39.13 -31.89
N ILE A 525 0.17 38.67 -31.10
CA ILE A 525 -1.25 38.62 -31.44
C ILE A 525 -2.02 39.52 -30.47
N THR A 526 -2.78 40.49 -31.00
CA THR A 526 -3.70 41.30 -30.21
C THR A 526 -4.94 40.51 -29.84
N VAL A 527 -5.25 40.40 -28.55
CA VAL A 527 -6.40 39.64 -28.06
C VAL A 527 -7.65 40.52 -28.08
N HIS A 528 -8.61 40.22 -28.96
CA HIS A 528 -9.90 40.91 -29.06
C HIS A 528 -11.04 40.10 -28.44
N SER A 529 -10.82 38.81 -28.24
CA SER A 529 -11.82 37.86 -27.76
C SER A 529 -11.16 36.62 -27.15
N PHE A 530 -11.96 35.78 -26.48
CA PHE A 530 -11.48 34.48 -26.00
C PHE A 530 -11.03 33.56 -27.16
N ARG A 531 -11.56 33.75 -28.37
CA ARG A 531 -11.14 32.99 -29.56
C ARG A 531 -9.65 33.20 -29.86
N ASP A 532 -9.14 34.40 -29.67
CA ASP A 532 -7.72 34.72 -29.91
C ASP A 532 -6.83 34.00 -28.89
N LEU A 533 -7.27 33.87 -27.63
CA LEU A 533 -6.58 33.07 -26.62
C LEU A 533 -6.52 31.59 -26.99
N LYS A 534 -7.57 31.04 -27.64
CA LYS A 534 -7.56 29.66 -28.14
C LYS A 534 -6.51 29.46 -29.24
N ILE A 535 -6.39 30.42 -30.16
CA ILE A 535 -5.39 30.41 -31.24
C ILE A 535 -3.97 30.47 -30.65
N ILE A 536 -3.74 31.39 -29.70
CA ILE A 536 -2.46 31.50 -29.02
C ILE A 536 -2.14 30.20 -28.27
N GLY A 537 -3.07 29.64 -27.50
CA GLY A 537 -2.89 28.38 -26.79
C GLY A 537 -2.56 27.21 -27.72
N GLU A 538 -3.25 27.10 -28.85
CA GLU A 538 -2.99 26.09 -29.87
C GLU A 538 -1.56 26.17 -30.42
N SER A 539 -1.01 27.38 -30.61
CA SER A 539 0.40 27.54 -31.00
C SER A 539 1.37 26.92 -29.99
N TYR A 540 1.03 26.93 -28.69
CA TYR A 540 1.80 26.28 -27.63
C TYR A 540 1.45 24.79 -27.44
N SER A 541 0.57 24.20 -28.26
CA SER A 541 -0.02 22.87 -28.02
C SER A 541 -0.77 22.77 -26.68
N VAL A 542 -1.45 23.84 -26.30
CA VAL A 542 -2.33 23.96 -25.12
C VAL A 542 -3.74 24.29 -25.62
N HIS A 543 -4.57 23.27 -25.80
CA HIS A 543 -5.83 23.39 -26.52
C HIS A 543 -7.01 23.63 -25.58
N HIS A 544 -8.02 24.34 -26.08
CA HIS A 544 -9.33 24.54 -25.44
C HIS A 544 -10.42 24.35 -26.48
N LYS A 545 -11.22 23.28 -26.37
CA LYS A 545 -12.26 22.92 -27.36
C LYS A 545 -13.68 22.87 -26.78
N LEU A 546 -13.85 23.12 -25.49
CA LEU A 546 -15.14 23.08 -24.81
C LEU A 546 -15.62 24.50 -24.52
N ASP A 547 -16.37 25.11 -25.45
CA ASP A 547 -16.87 26.49 -25.27
C ASP A 547 -17.80 26.65 -24.05
N ASN A 548 -18.34 25.54 -23.53
CA ASN A 548 -19.18 25.49 -22.32
C ASN A 548 -18.42 25.10 -21.04
N ASP A 549 -17.09 24.89 -21.10
CA ASP A 549 -16.23 24.57 -19.94
C ASP A 549 -15.07 25.57 -19.83
N PRO A 550 -15.35 26.82 -19.42
CA PRO A 550 -14.44 27.96 -19.58
C PRO A 550 -13.05 27.84 -18.93
N PRO A 551 -12.80 27.05 -17.86
CA PRO A 551 -11.46 26.97 -17.30
C PRO A 551 -10.57 25.91 -17.94
N HIS A 552 -11.06 24.98 -18.77
CA HIS A 552 -10.32 23.76 -19.09
C HIS A 552 -9.35 23.89 -20.28
N TRP A 553 -8.05 23.63 -20.07
CA TRP A 553 -7.05 23.58 -21.14
C TRP A 553 -6.28 22.24 -21.07
N SER A 554 -6.07 21.56 -22.19
CA SER A 554 -5.43 20.25 -22.20
C SER A 554 -4.65 19.94 -23.48
N VAL A 555 -3.94 18.81 -23.51
CA VAL A 555 -3.25 18.31 -24.72
C VAL A 555 -4.21 18.03 -25.88
N THR A 556 -5.49 17.80 -25.62
CA THR A 556 -6.49 17.53 -26.66
C THR A 556 -7.58 18.61 -26.75
N GLY A 557 -7.68 19.46 -25.73
CA GLY A 557 -8.75 20.43 -25.51
C GLY A 557 -10.06 19.80 -25.00
N ARG A 558 -10.05 18.51 -24.65
CA ARG A 558 -11.16 17.74 -24.11
C ARG A 558 -10.89 17.26 -22.69
#